data_AF-A0A4V5NAC1-F1
#
_entry.id   AF-A0A4V5NAC1-F1
#
_cell.length_a   1.000
_cell.length_b   1.000
_cell.length_c   1.000
_cell.angle_alpha   90.00
_cell.angle_beta   90.00
_cell.angle_gamma   90.00
#
_symmetry.space_group_name_H-M   'P 1'
#
loop_
_entity.id
_entity.type
_entity.pdbx_description
1 polymer ?
#
loop_
_entity_poly.entity_id
_entity_poly.type
_entity_poly.pdbx_seq_one_letter_code
_entity_poly.pdbx_strand_id
1 'polypeptide(L)'
;MRYFVFLTSLICLLSRLVLAQTQTPFLVIGFVGGGSWTVNTPTKFNSGGFIDVNGYHIRVPDNLLLAFPAKFVPFSDVFTAGSLKTFLTQGSYTVSVFGNIVNGEPRAGIIEITQ
;
A
#
# COMPACT_ATOMS: atom_id res chain seq x y z
N MET A 1 19.54 -29.13 -38.52
CA MET A 1 18.08 -28.97 -38.32
C MET A 1 17.59 -29.46 -36.95
N ARG A 2 17.98 -30.64 -36.43
CA ARG A 2 17.53 -31.16 -35.11
C ARG A 2 17.78 -30.23 -33.91
N TYR A 3 18.94 -29.59 -33.83
CA TYR A 3 19.27 -28.67 -32.72
C TYR A 3 18.49 -27.35 -32.74
N PHE A 4 18.14 -26.88 -33.94
CA PHE A 4 17.38 -25.63 -34.10
C PHE A 4 15.95 -25.78 -33.60
N VAL A 5 15.31 -26.93 -33.88
CA VAL A 5 13.96 -27.27 -33.39
C VAL A 5 13.94 -27.49 -31.87
N PHE A 6 15.03 -28.04 -31.32
CA PHE A 6 15.15 -28.25 -29.88
C PHE A 6 15.29 -26.92 -29.12
N LEU A 7 16.08 -25.99 -29.66
CA LEU A 7 16.30 -24.67 -29.08
C LEU A 7 15.03 -23.81 -29.09
N THR A 8 14.26 -23.84 -30.19
CA THR A 8 12.98 -23.12 -30.28
C THR A 8 11.93 -23.68 -29.33
N SER A 9 11.85 -25.01 -29.18
CA SER A 9 10.95 -25.65 -28.21
C SER A 9 11.28 -25.27 -26.76
N LEU A 10 12.56 -25.17 -26.41
CA LEU A 10 13.00 -24.82 -25.05
C LEU A 10 12.64 -23.36 -24.71
N ILE A 11 12.80 -22.44 -25.65
CA ILE A 11 12.43 -21.02 -25.49
C ILE A 11 10.91 -20.86 -25.29
N CYS A 12 10.08 -21.63 -26.01
CA CYS A 12 8.63 -21.61 -25.84
C CYS A 12 8.13 -22.24 -24.53
N LEU A 13 8.93 -23.09 -23.88
CA LEU A 13 8.62 -23.65 -22.55
C LEU A 13 9.01 -22.66 -21.44
N LEU A 14 10.12 -21.95 -21.60
CA LEU A 14 10.59 -20.92 -20.66
C LEU A 14 9.67 -19.68 -20.63
N SER A 15 9.00 -19.33 -21.72
CA SER A 15 8.05 -18.21 -21.76
C SER A 15 6.79 -18.45 -20.90
N ARG A 16 6.48 -19.71 -20.54
CA ARG A 16 5.39 -20.04 -19.60
C ARG A 16 5.76 -19.84 -18.13
N LEU A 17 7.04 -19.63 -17.80
CA LEU A 17 7.50 -19.32 -16.44
C LEU A 17 7.40 -17.83 -16.09
N VAL A 18 6.78 -17.01 -16.96
CA VAL A 18 6.34 -15.67 -16.55
C VAL A 18 5.24 -15.88 -15.52
N LEU A 19 5.63 -15.83 -14.25
CA LEU A 19 4.73 -15.65 -13.12
C LEU A 19 4.03 -14.30 -13.35
N ALA A 20 2.88 -14.34 -14.02
CA ALA A 20 2.00 -13.20 -14.09
C ALA A 20 1.66 -12.85 -12.63
N GLN A 21 2.26 -11.78 -12.11
CA GLN A 21 1.93 -11.27 -10.79
C GLN A 21 0.45 -10.89 -10.85
N THR A 22 -0.40 -11.72 -10.23
CA THR A 22 -1.82 -11.44 -10.16
C THR A 22 -1.98 -10.27 -9.20
N GLN A 23 -2.22 -9.09 -9.76
CA GLN A 23 -2.53 -7.89 -8.99
C GLN A 23 -4.04 -7.71 -9.02
N THR A 24 -4.68 -7.77 -7.85
CA THR A 24 -6.12 -7.53 -7.73
C THR A 24 -6.31 -6.13 -7.14
N PRO A 25 -6.91 -5.19 -7.87
CA PRO A 25 -7.18 -3.86 -7.33
C PRO A 25 -8.22 -3.92 -6.23
N PHE A 26 -8.08 -3.05 -5.24
CA PHE A 26 -9.05 -2.88 -4.17
C PHE A 26 -9.27 -1.41 -3.82
N LEU A 27 -10.44 -1.14 -3.24
CA LEU A 27 -10.80 0.11 -2.61
C LEU A 27 -11.42 -0.22 -1.25
N VAL A 28 -10.86 0.35 -0.18
CA VAL A 28 -11.45 0.29 1.17
C VAL A 28 -11.70 1.71 1.67
N ILE A 29 -12.91 1.96 2.15
CA ILE A 29 -13.31 3.25 2.74
C ILE A 29 -13.75 3.01 4.18
N GLY A 30 -13.16 3.69 5.15
CA GLY A 30 -13.49 3.54 6.56
C GLY A 30 -13.04 4.73 7.42
N PHE A 31 -13.15 4.61 8.74
CA PHE A 31 -12.76 5.67 9.67
C PHE A 31 -11.36 5.47 10.23
N VAL A 32 -10.63 6.56 10.43
CA VAL A 32 -9.28 6.52 11.01
C VAL A 32 -9.29 6.07 12.47
N GLY A 33 -10.35 6.39 13.23
CA GLY A 33 -10.49 6.07 14.65
C GLY A 33 -10.82 4.61 15.00
N GLY A 34 -10.92 3.71 14.01
CA GLY A 34 -11.35 2.33 14.22
C GLY A 34 -10.24 1.26 14.28
N GLY A 35 -8.98 1.59 13.95
CA GLY A 35 -7.92 0.60 13.74
C GLY A 35 -6.53 1.02 14.24
N SER A 36 -5.58 0.09 14.27
CA SER A 36 -4.20 0.34 14.71
C SER A 36 -3.32 0.70 13.51
N TRP A 37 -2.75 1.90 13.50
CA TRP A 37 -1.79 2.30 12.47
C TRP A 37 -0.38 2.18 13.04
N THR A 38 0.58 1.72 12.24
CA THR A 38 1.98 1.54 12.63
C THR A 38 2.93 2.06 11.57
N VAL A 39 4.14 2.43 11.98
CA VAL A 39 5.24 2.84 11.11
C VAL A 39 6.44 1.95 11.39
N ASN A 40 7.11 1.49 10.33
CA ASN A 40 8.24 0.56 10.48
C ASN A 40 9.45 1.23 11.16
N THR A 41 9.75 2.47 10.80
CA THR A 41 10.88 3.24 11.34
C THR A 41 10.47 4.69 11.56
N PRO A 42 10.03 5.08 12.78
CA PRO A 42 9.50 6.42 13.06
C PRO A 42 10.46 7.56 12.71
N THR A 43 11.78 7.34 12.82
CA THR A 43 12.80 8.35 12.57
C THR A 43 13.14 8.54 11.09
N LYS A 44 12.66 7.66 10.20
CA LYS A 44 12.90 7.75 8.76
C LYS A 44 11.79 8.58 8.12
N PHE A 45 12.17 9.69 7.49
CA PHE A 45 11.28 10.70 6.90
C PHE A 45 10.18 10.16 5.95
N ASN A 46 10.42 9.04 5.29
CA ASN A 46 9.47 8.40 4.35
C ASN A 46 9.31 6.90 4.65
N SER A 47 9.26 6.54 5.93
CA SER A 47 8.98 5.15 6.31
C SER A 47 7.54 4.79 6.00
N GLY A 48 7.34 3.61 5.40
CA GLY A 48 6.05 2.94 5.36
C GLY A 48 5.71 2.26 6.68
N GLY A 49 4.71 1.39 6.64
CA GLY A 49 4.18 0.70 7.81
C GLY A 49 2.88 -0.01 7.47
N PHE A 50 1.91 0.05 8.38
CA PHE A 50 0.62 -0.60 8.20
C PHE A 50 -0.51 0.29 8.69
N ILE A 51 -1.67 0.15 8.06
CA ILE A 51 -2.92 0.74 8.49
C ILE A 51 -4.02 -0.31 8.54
N ASP A 52 -4.91 -0.16 9.51
CA ASP A 52 -6.13 -0.95 9.59
C ASP A 52 -7.32 -0.07 9.21
N VAL A 53 -8.10 -0.53 8.23
CA VAL A 53 -9.32 0.16 7.78
C VAL A 53 -10.43 -0.87 7.61
N ASN A 54 -11.51 -0.75 8.37
CA ASN A 54 -12.63 -1.71 8.40
C ASN A 54 -12.19 -3.18 8.53
N GLY A 55 -11.16 -3.46 9.32
CA GLY A 55 -10.62 -4.82 9.53
C GLY A 55 -9.69 -5.32 8.42
N TYR A 56 -9.42 -4.52 7.38
CA TYR A 56 -8.37 -4.82 6.40
C TYR A 56 -7.02 -4.32 6.90
N HIS A 57 -6.08 -5.24 7.06
CA HIS A 57 -4.68 -4.94 7.37
C HIS A 57 -3.92 -4.64 6.07
N ILE A 58 -3.57 -3.38 5.86
CA ILE A 58 -3.02 -2.90 4.58
C ILE A 58 -1.60 -2.41 4.80
N ARG A 59 -0.68 -2.91 3.97
CA ARG A 59 0.71 -2.46 3.97
C ARG A 59 0.85 -1.13 3.24
N VAL A 60 1.51 -0.19 3.91
CA VAL A 60 1.93 1.09 3.35
C VAL A 60 3.41 0.99 2.93
N PRO A 61 3.74 1.10 1.63
CA PRO A 61 5.13 1.10 1.19
C PRO A 61 5.87 2.38 1.60
N ASP A 62 7.20 2.29 1.64
CA ASP A 62 8.07 3.45 1.82
C ASP A 62 7.83 4.50 0.72
N ASN A 63 8.00 5.78 1.07
CA ASN A 63 7.76 6.94 0.20
C ASN A 63 6.30 7.17 -0.23
N LEU A 64 5.32 6.45 0.33
CA LEU A 64 3.92 6.78 0.12
C LEU A 64 3.54 8.05 0.89
N LEU A 65 2.88 8.97 0.20
CA LEU A 65 2.34 10.21 0.78
C LEU A 65 0.85 10.05 1.05
N LEU A 66 0.41 10.54 2.19
CA LEU A 66 -1.00 10.71 2.52
C LEU A 66 -1.53 11.95 1.81
N ALA A 67 -2.64 11.78 1.09
CA ALA A 67 -3.34 12.85 0.41
C ALA A 67 -4.40 13.44 1.34
N PHE A 68 -4.18 14.68 1.79
CA PHE A 68 -5.19 15.50 2.42
C PHE A 68 -5.74 16.49 1.38
N PRO A 69 -6.95 17.07 1.58
CA PRO A 69 -7.57 17.95 0.58
C PRO A 69 -6.70 19.15 0.18
N ALA A 70 -5.81 19.60 1.08
CA ALA A 70 -4.96 20.77 0.87
C ALA A 70 -3.45 20.47 0.81
N LYS A 71 -3.01 19.22 1.06
CA LYS A 71 -1.58 18.90 1.11
C LYS A 71 -1.30 17.39 1.01
N PHE A 72 -0.08 17.06 0.57
CA PHE A 72 0.49 15.73 0.71
C PHE A 72 1.46 15.70 1.89
N VAL A 73 1.38 14.66 2.71
CA VAL A 73 2.24 14.51 3.90
C VAL A 73 2.86 13.11 3.89
N PRO A 74 4.16 12.95 4.16
CA PRO A 74 4.77 11.64 4.38
C PRO A 74 3.99 10.81 5.40
N PHE A 75 3.78 9.52 5.13
CA PHE A 75 3.06 8.63 6.05
C PHE A 75 3.68 8.62 7.46
N SER A 76 5.02 8.58 7.55
CA SER A 76 5.75 8.60 8.82
C SER A 76 5.52 9.86 9.66
N ASP A 77 5.17 10.99 9.05
CA ASP A 77 4.94 12.25 9.78
C ASP A 77 3.69 12.17 10.66
N VAL A 78 2.75 11.27 10.36
CA VAL A 78 1.62 10.98 11.24
C VAL A 78 2.08 10.50 12.61
N PHE A 79 3.22 9.82 12.70
CA PHE A 79 3.68 9.18 13.93
C PHE A 79 4.69 10.02 14.70
N THR A 80 5.34 10.98 14.04
CA THR A 80 6.33 11.89 14.64
C THR A 80 5.73 13.23 15.02
N ALA A 81 4.75 13.74 14.25
CA ALA A 81 4.03 14.96 14.55
C ALA A 81 2.85 14.65 15.48
N GLY A 82 3.02 14.83 16.79
CA GLY A 82 1.98 14.57 17.79
C GLY A 82 0.63 15.23 17.50
N SER A 83 0.62 16.37 16.80
CA SER A 83 -0.60 17.04 16.36
C SER A 83 -1.36 16.28 15.26
N LEU A 84 -0.66 15.66 14.30
CA LEU A 84 -1.31 14.95 13.19
C LEU A 84 -1.84 13.58 13.65
N LYS A 85 -1.10 12.88 14.52
CA LYS A 85 -1.61 11.66 15.19
C LYS A 85 -2.91 11.94 15.96
N THR A 86 -2.90 13.00 16.76
CA THR A 86 -4.05 13.40 17.58
C THR A 86 -5.23 13.81 16.70
N PHE A 87 -4.97 14.61 15.66
CA PHE A 87 -5.97 15.01 14.68
C PHE A 87 -6.64 13.79 14.05
N LEU A 88 -5.86 12.85 13.53
CA LEU A 88 -6.36 11.64 12.89
C LEU A 88 -7.11 10.70 13.85
N THR A 89 -6.71 10.63 15.13
CA THR A 89 -7.34 9.73 16.11
C THR A 89 -8.60 10.34 16.75
N GLN A 90 -8.70 11.68 16.84
CA GLN A 90 -9.81 12.37 17.51
C GLN A 90 -10.87 12.92 16.55
N GLY A 91 -10.55 13.08 15.26
CA GLY A 91 -11.52 13.57 14.29
C GLY A 91 -12.30 12.44 13.60
N SER A 92 -13.51 12.78 13.13
CA SER A 92 -14.32 11.92 12.25
C SER A 92 -13.78 11.96 10.82
N TYR A 93 -12.54 11.52 10.61
CA TYR A 93 -11.94 11.48 9.27
C TYR A 93 -12.23 10.16 8.59
N THR A 94 -12.62 10.27 7.32
CA THR A 94 -12.77 9.12 6.41
C THR A 94 -11.47 8.90 5.68
N VAL A 95 -11.01 7.65 5.68
CA VAL A 95 -9.89 7.14 4.90
C VAL A 95 -10.40 6.35 3.73
N SER A 96 -9.92 6.69 2.54
CA SER A 96 -10.06 5.89 1.33
C SER A 96 -8.69 5.37 0.94
N VAL A 97 -8.55 4.05 0.86
CA VAL A 97 -7.32 3.37 0.46
C VAL A 97 -7.54 2.69 -0.88
N PHE A 98 -6.78 3.13 -1.88
CA PHE A 98 -6.70 2.50 -3.18
C PHE A 98 -5.39 1.73 -3.27
N GLY A 99 -5.46 0.49 -3.75
CA GLY A 99 -4.26 -0.34 -3.82
C GLY A 99 -4.47 -1.61 -4.60
N ASN A 100 -3.43 -2.45 -4.55
CA ASN A 100 -3.45 -3.77 -5.16
C ASN A 100 -3.08 -4.83 -4.12
N ILE A 101 -3.73 -5.98 -4.19
CA ILE A 101 -3.27 -7.19 -3.52
C ILE A 101 -2.17 -7.77 -4.39
N VAL A 102 -0.95 -7.84 -3.86
CA VAL A 102 0.24 -8.38 -4.55
C VAL A 102 0.73 -9.58 -3.76
N ASN A 103 0.75 -10.77 -4.38
CA ASN A 103 1.12 -12.03 -3.72
C ASN A 103 0.31 -12.29 -2.42
N GLY A 104 -0.98 -11.95 -2.42
CA GLY A 104 -1.86 -12.12 -1.26
C GLY A 104 -1.74 -11.01 -0.20
N GLU A 105 -0.84 -10.04 -0.35
CA GLU A 105 -0.67 -8.93 0.57
C GLU A 105 -1.35 -7.65 0.02
N PRO A 106 -2.33 -7.07 0.73
CA PRO A 106 -2.91 -5.77 0.37
C PRO A 106 -1.85 -4.67 0.51
N ARG A 107 -1.55 -3.96 -0.57
CA ARG A 107 -0.60 -2.85 -0.59
C ARG A 107 -1.30 -1.57 -1.03
N ALA A 108 -1.18 -0.53 -0.23
CA ALA A 108 -1.67 0.80 -0.57
C ALA A 108 -0.85 1.39 -1.72
N GLY A 109 -1.55 1.96 -2.70
CA GLY A 109 -0.98 2.82 -3.73
C GLY A 109 -1.24 4.29 -3.45
N ILE A 110 -2.46 4.61 -3.00
CA ILE A 110 -2.89 5.94 -2.57
C ILE A 110 -3.72 5.81 -1.29
N ILE A 111 -3.53 6.74 -0.36
CA ILE A 111 -4.36 6.90 0.83
C ILE A 111 -4.86 8.34 0.87
N GLU A 112 -6.17 8.50 0.85
CA GLU A 112 -6.85 9.80 0.92
C GLU A 112 -7.52 9.96 2.27
N ILE A 113 -7.33 11.14 2.87
CA ILE A 113 -7.95 11.54 4.12
C ILE A 113 -8.95 12.64 3.80
N THR A 114 -10.22 12.44 4.18
CA THR A 114 -11.31 13.39 3.94
C THR A 114 -12.10 13.64 5.23
N GLN A 115 -12.74 14.82 5.32
CA GLN A 115 -13.59 15.23 6.43
C GLN A 115 -15.07 15.06 6.07
#